data_AF-A0A420BHB6-F1
#
_entry.id   AF-A0A420BHB6-F1
#
_cell.length_a   1.000
_cell.length_b   1.000
_cell.length_c   1.000
_cell.angle_alpha   90.00
_cell.angle_beta   90.00
_cell.angle_gamma   90.00
#
_symmetry.space_group_name_H-M   'P 1'
#
loop_
_entity.id
_entity.type
_entity.pdbx_description
1 polymer ?
#
loop_
_entity_poly.entity_id
_entity_poly.type
_entity_poly.pdbx_seq_one_letter_code
_entity_poly.pdbx_strand_id
1 'polypeptide(L)'
;MKTYQFRFNNSSKTSAILIWFFSTLLMITLTFSTLLIPSEPYFPTWLLLIFLPLMLIVIYKLFRTASERQSTDSVTLNKEGFTSACFGSVLFSNISAINIPVRSISLLGGKKYDYYKQTEVDTPNLVISITTDDSKIFHWVLGEWGSFYNSKEDFLVFFDFLTALTDQLYQYYHANEPTNSYLKILDENGVWERSRKLELIKKTQIS
;
A
#
# COMPACT_ATOMS: atom_id res chain seq x y z
N MET A 1 -15.72 -5.60 -18.56
CA MET A 1 -14.39 -5.04 -18.21
C MET A 1 -14.65 -3.82 -17.36
N LYS A 2 -14.14 -3.79 -16.12
CA LYS A 2 -14.27 -2.63 -15.23
C LYS A 2 -12.86 -2.14 -14.89
N THR A 3 -12.66 -0.83 -14.95
CA THR A 3 -11.37 -0.18 -14.66
C THR A 3 -11.51 0.64 -13.39
N TYR A 4 -10.52 0.51 -12.51
CA TYR A 4 -10.45 1.15 -11.21
C TYR A 4 -9.17 1.95 -11.14
N GLN A 5 -9.28 3.22 -10.78
CA GLN A 5 -8.15 4.13 -10.69
C GLN A 5 -8.08 4.70 -9.28
N PHE A 6 -6.98 4.45 -8.59
CA PHE A 6 -6.78 4.88 -7.21
C PHE A 6 -5.32 5.23 -6.96
N ARG A 7 -5.10 6.15 -6.03
CA ARG A 7 -3.77 6.50 -5.56
C ARG A 7 -3.32 5.59 -4.43
N PHE A 8 -2.04 5.22 -4.43
CA PHE A 8 -1.42 4.40 -3.40
C PHE A 8 0.01 4.88 -3.12
N ASN A 9 0.53 4.54 -1.95
CA ASN A 9 1.90 4.83 -1.58
C ASN A 9 2.81 3.72 -2.10
N ASN A 10 3.76 4.07 -2.95
CA ASN A 10 4.74 3.10 -3.41
C ASN A 10 5.83 2.92 -2.34
N SER A 11 5.86 1.75 -1.71
CA SER A 11 6.83 1.39 -0.67
C SER A 11 8.26 1.33 -1.20
N SER A 12 8.47 1.15 -2.51
CA SER A 12 9.81 1.16 -3.10
C SER A 12 10.53 2.50 -2.96
N LYS A 13 9.77 3.59 -2.74
CA LYS A 13 10.32 4.94 -2.55
C LYS A 13 10.63 5.29 -1.09
N THR A 14 10.25 4.45 -0.13
CA THR A 14 10.48 4.69 1.31
C THR A 14 11.97 4.81 1.66
N SER A 15 12.83 3.99 1.05
CA SER A 15 14.28 4.05 1.28
C SER A 15 14.89 5.39 0.83
N ALA A 16 14.49 5.88 -0.34
CA ALA A 16 14.93 7.17 -0.85
C ALA A 16 14.50 8.32 0.07
N ILE A 17 13.27 8.26 0.60
CA ILE A 17 12.76 9.25 1.57
C ILE A 17 13.59 9.23 2.85
N LEU A 18 13.90 8.04 3.40
CA LEU A 18 14.74 7.90 4.60
C LEU A 18 16.15 8.49 4.39
N ILE A 19 16.77 8.22 3.24
CA ILE A 19 18.09 8.77 2.90
C ILE A 19 18.04 10.31 2.91
N TRP A 20 17.04 10.90 2.26
CA TRP A 20 16.89 12.35 2.24
C TRP A 20 16.51 12.93 3.60
N PHE A 21 15.77 12.19 4.43
CA PHE A 21 15.44 12.58 5.79
C PHE A 21 16.70 12.70 6.66
N PHE A 22 17.53 11.66 6.69
CA PHE A 22 18.79 11.69 7.46
C PHE A 22 19.78 12.71 6.89
N SER A 23 19.83 12.86 5.56
CA SER A 23 20.64 13.92 4.93
C SER A 23 20.17 15.31 5.35
N THR A 24 18.85 15.53 5.44
CA THR A 24 18.26 16.79 5.88
C THR A 24 18.62 17.07 7.33
N LEU A 25 18.46 16.06 8.20
CA LEU A 25 18.80 16.17 9.61
C LEU A 25 20.28 16.54 9.80
N LEU A 26 21.17 15.83 9.11
CA LEU A 26 22.61 16.10 9.14
C LEU A 26 22.93 17.53 8.68
N MET A 27 22.36 17.97 7.56
CA MET A 27 22.62 19.33 7.02
C MET A 27 22.08 20.43 7.93
N ILE A 28 20.91 20.23 8.55
CA ILE A 28 20.37 21.16 9.55
C ILE A 28 21.32 21.22 10.74
N THR A 29 21.74 20.07 11.29
CA THR A 29 22.68 20.02 12.41
C THR A 29 24.00 20.72 12.08
N LEU A 30 24.61 20.44 10.93
CA LEU A 30 25.86 21.09 10.51
C LEU A 30 25.70 22.60 10.33
N THR A 31 24.59 23.04 9.73
CA THR A 31 24.31 24.48 9.54
C THR A 31 24.13 25.19 10.88
N PHE A 32 23.35 24.62 11.80
CA PHE A 32 23.11 25.21 13.12
C PHE A 32 24.35 25.17 14.02
N SER A 33 25.11 24.07 14.01
CA SER A 33 26.37 23.98 14.75
C SER A 33 27.36 25.05 14.28
N THR A 34 27.47 25.30 12.98
CA THR A 34 28.34 26.36 12.43
C THR A 34 27.84 27.78 12.79
N LEU A 35 26.55 27.94 13.08
CA LEU A 35 25.93 29.24 13.41
C LEU A 35 25.99 29.54 14.91
N LEU A 36 25.89 28.52 15.77
CA LEU A 36 25.82 28.66 17.23
C LEU A 36 27.18 28.52 17.93
N ILE A 37 28.12 27.77 17.35
CA ILE A 37 29.45 27.60 17.94
C ILE A 37 30.30 28.82 17.55
N PRO A 38 30.96 29.49 18.50
CA PRO A 38 31.88 30.58 18.21
C PRO A 38 32.92 30.14 17.18
N SER A 39 33.31 31.05 16.28
CA SER A 39 34.30 30.82 15.22
C SER A 39 35.65 30.39 15.79
N GLU A 40 35.79 29.12 16.10
CA GLU A 40 37.04 28.42 16.37
C GLU A 40 37.63 27.90 15.05
N PRO A 41 38.94 27.60 14.97
CA PRO A 41 39.60 27.20 13.72
C PRO A 41 38.97 25.99 13.02
N TYR A 42 38.15 25.20 13.72
CA TYR A 42 37.50 23.99 13.20
C TYR A 42 36.13 24.22 12.55
N PHE A 43 35.45 25.35 12.80
CA PHE A 43 34.14 25.67 12.23
C PHE A 43 34.06 27.14 11.76
N PRO A 44 34.77 27.48 10.68
CA PRO A 44 34.80 28.85 10.20
C PRO A 44 33.46 29.24 9.55
N THR A 45 33.01 30.46 9.84
CA THR A 45 31.68 30.97 9.44
C THR A 45 31.47 31.00 7.92
N TRP A 46 32.54 31.05 7.11
CA TRP A 46 32.42 31.00 5.65
C TRP A 46 31.84 29.68 5.14
N LEU A 47 31.90 28.59 5.91
CA LEU A 47 31.25 27.32 5.58
C LEU A 47 29.73 27.45 5.45
N LEU A 48 29.11 28.46 6.09
CA LEU A 48 27.68 28.73 5.93
C LEU A 48 27.30 29.04 4.48
N LEU A 49 28.21 29.62 3.68
CA LEU A 49 27.98 29.85 2.25
C LEU A 49 27.80 28.53 1.47
N ILE A 50 28.30 27.42 2.01
CA ILE A 50 28.19 26.08 1.43
C ILE A 50 27.05 25.30 2.09
N PHE A 51 26.96 25.31 3.43
CA PHE A 51 25.96 24.52 4.15
C PHE A 51 24.53 25.00 3.95
N LEU A 52 24.31 26.32 3.91
CA LEU A 52 22.97 26.88 3.73
C LEU A 52 22.31 26.50 2.39
N PRO A 53 22.96 26.65 1.21
CA PRO A 53 22.36 26.19 -0.04
C PRO A 53 22.20 24.67 -0.10
N LEU A 54 23.15 23.90 0.45
CA LEU A 54 23.02 22.44 0.51
C LEU A 54 21.84 22.01 1.38
N MET A 55 21.62 22.66 2.53
CA MET A 55 20.47 22.41 3.40
C MET A 55 19.15 22.63 2.63
N LEU A 56 19.03 23.74 1.89
CA LEU A 56 17.85 24.02 1.07
C LEU A 56 17.63 22.96 -0.03
N ILE A 57 18.70 22.53 -0.71
CA ILE A 57 18.63 21.47 -1.74
C ILE A 57 18.13 20.16 -1.13
N VAL A 58 18.67 19.77 0.02
CA VAL A 58 18.35 18.50 0.67
C VAL A 58 16.92 18.51 1.22
N ILE A 59 16.46 19.63 1.79
CA ILE A 59 15.05 19.84 2.17
C ILE A 59 14.15 19.72 0.94
N TYR A 60 14.47 20.42 -0.15
CA TYR A 60 13.70 20.35 -1.39
C TYR A 60 13.62 18.92 -1.93
N LYS A 61 14.74 18.20 -1.93
CA LYS A 61 14.80 16.79 -2.36
C LYS A 61 13.95 15.90 -1.46
N LEU A 62 13.98 16.08 -0.15
CA LEU A 62 13.12 15.36 0.80
C LEU A 62 11.64 15.57 0.47
N PHE A 63 11.20 16.81 0.34
CA PHE A 63 9.81 17.12 0.01
C PHE A 63 9.39 16.57 -1.36
N ARG A 64 10.27 16.71 -2.37
CA ARG A 64 10.01 16.20 -3.71
C ARG A 64 9.88 14.68 -3.71
N THR A 65 10.82 13.96 -3.09
CA THR A 65 10.78 12.49 -3.03
C THR A 65 9.60 11.99 -2.18
N ALA A 66 9.23 12.72 -1.12
CA ALA A 66 8.03 12.43 -0.34
C ALA A 66 6.75 12.64 -1.16
N SER A 67 6.67 13.69 -1.98
CA SER A 67 5.53 13.93 -2.87
C SER A 67 5.43 12.89 -3.99
N GLU A 68 6.56 12.50 -4.58
CA GLU A 68 6.63 11.45 -5.59
C GLU A 68 6.34 10.04 -5.03
N ARG A 69 6.20 9.88 -3.70
CA ARG A 69 5.82 8.61 -3.07
C ARG A 69 4.45 8.12 -3.54
N GLN A 70 3.53 9.05 -3.79
CA GLN A 70 2.20 8.73 -4.26
C GLN A 70 2.28 8.31 -5.73
N SER A 71 1.79 7.10 -6.01
CA SER A 71 1.66 6.56 -7.35
C SER A 71 0.17 6.34 -7.63
N THR A 72 -0.22 6.52 -8.88
CA THR A 72 -1.58 6.21 -9.33
C THR A 72 -1.52 4.87 -10.05
N ASP A 73 -2.34 3.91 -9.62
CA ASP A 73 -2.55 2.69 -10.40
C ASP A 73 -3.87 2.77 -11.16
N SER A 74 -3.91 2.13 -12.31
CA SER A 74 -5.12 1.86 -13.07
C SER A 74 -5.21 0.35 -13.26
N VAL A 75 -6.15 -0.27 -12.57
CA VAL A 75 -6.35 -1.71 -12.58
C VAL A 75 -7.61 -2.04 -13.35
N THR A 76 -7.47 -2.86 -14.39
CA THR A 76 -8.60 -3.32 -15.20
C THR A 76 -8.86 -4.80 -14.97
N LEU A 77 -10.09 -5.13 -14.57
CA LEU A 77 -10.55 -6.49 -14.27
C LEU A 77 -11.24 -7.14 -15.48
N ASN A 78 -10.80 -8.36 -15.78
CA ASN A 78 -11.28 -9.23 -16.85
C ASN A 78 -11.70 -10.59 -16.27
N LYS A 79 -12.36 -11.43 -17.09
CA LYS A 79 -12.82 -12.76 -16.65
C LYS A 79 -11.69 -13.70 -16.25
N GLU A 80 -10.50 -13.50 -16.82
CA GLU A 80 -9.34 -14.38 -16.64
C GLU A 80 -8.34 -13.85 -15.60
N GLY A 81 -8.47 -12.58 -15.16
CA GLY A 81 -7.47 -11.92 -14.33
C GLY A 81 -7.63 -10.41 -14.26
N PHE A 82 -6.55 -9.72 -13.89
CA PHE A 82 -6.48 -8.25 -13.88
C PHE A 82 -5.20 -7.75 -14.58
N THR A 83 -5.26 -6.51 -15.06
CA THR A 83 -4.09 -5.79 -15.58
C THR A 83 -3.93 -4.48 -14.82
N SER A 84 -2.78 -4.32 -14.16
CA SER A 84 -2.36 -3.10 -13.47
C SER A 84 -1.35 -2.34 -14.32
N ALA A 85 -1.46 -1.01 -14.35
CA ALA A 85 -0.48 -0.16 -15.02
C ALA A 85 0.88 -0.20 -14.30
N CYS A 86 0.88 -0.36 -12.98
CA CYS A 86 2.11 -0.42 -12.17
C CYS A 86 2.74 -1.82 -12.15
N PHE A 87 1.93 -2.87 -12.19
CA PHE A 87 2.37 -4.24 -11.89
C PHE A 87 2.23 -5.23 -13.06
N GLY A 88 1.62 -4.81 -14.17
CA GLY A 88 1.40 -5.65 -15.35
C GLY A 88 0.16 -6.53 -15.25
N SER A 89 0.10 -7.56 -16.10
CA SER A 89 -1.06 -8.47 -16.18
C SER A 89 -0.87 -9.71 -15.32
N VAL A 90 -1.93 -10.11 -14.62
CA VAL A 90 -1.97 -11.23 -13.69
C VAL A 90 -3.24 -12.04 -13.92
N LEU A 91 -3.08 -13.32 -14.21
CA LEU A 91 -4.19 -14.27 -14.37
C LEU A 91 -4.65 -14.78 -13.00
N PHE A 92 -5.96 -15.03 -12.84
CA PHE A 92 -6.52 -15.65 -11.64
C PHE A 92 -5.93 -17.05 -11.40
N SER A 93 -5.66 -17.79 -12.48
CA SER A 93 -4.95 -19.07 -12.44
C SER A 93 -3.53 -18.99 -11.87
N ASN A 94 -2.96 -17.80 -11.75
CA ASN A 94 -1.60 -17.59 -11.24
C ASN A 94 -1.59 -16.98 -9.83
N ILE A 95 -2.73 -16.55 -9.29
CA ILE A 95 -2.80 -16.00 -7.92
C ILE A 95 -2.77 -17.13 -6.88
N SER A 96 -1.71 -17.19 -6.09
CA SER A 96 -1.52 -18.20 -5.04
C SER A 96 -2.09 -17.77 -3.70
N ALA A 97 -2.02 -16.48 -3.38
CA ALA A 97 -2.55 -15.93 -2.15
C ALA A 97 -2.98 -14.46 -2.28
N ILE A 98 -3.93 -14.05 -1.45
CA ILE A 98 -4.32 -12.66 -1.22
C ILE A 98 -4.29 -12.43 0.29
N ASN A 99 -3.70 -11.33 0.74
CA ASN A 99 -3.69 -10.94 2.14
C ASN A 99 -4.23 -9.50 2.27
N ILE A 100 -5.31 -9.39 3.04
CA ILE A 100 -5.95 -8.13 3.38
C ILE A 100 -5.97 -8.03 4.92
N PRO A 101 -5.49 -6.93 5.53
CA PRO A 101 -5.51 -6.79 6.98
C PRO A 101 -6.95 -6.84 7.50
N VAL A 102 -7.24 -7.72 8.47
CA VAL A 102 -8.58 -7.88 9.08
C VAL A 102 -9.20 -6.56 9.52
N ARG A 103 -8.38 -5.66 10.08
CA ARG A 103 -8.81 -4.33 10.54
C ARG A 103 -9.36 -3.45 9.41
N SER A 104 -8.96 -3.72 8.17
CA SER A 104 -9.42 -3.01 6.99
C SER A 104 -10.77 -3.51 6.50
N ILE A 105 -11.19 -4.74 6.85
CA ILE A 105 -12.43 -5.37 6.39
C ILE A 105 -13.69 -4.78 7.04
N SER A 106 -13.56 -4.22 8.25
CA SER A 106 -14.66 -3.58 9.00
C SER A 106 -15.07 -2.21 8.45
N LEU A 107 -14.15 -1.46 7.83
CA LEU A 107 -14.44 -0.20 7.13
C LEU A 107 -15.22 -0.39 5.83
N LEU A 108 -15.38 -1.65 5.41
CA LEU A 108 -15.85 -2.05 4.11
C LEU A 108 -17.28 -2.62 4.14
N GLY A 109 -18.09 -2.21 5.14
CA GLY A 109 -19.53 -2.45 5.15
C GLY A 109 -20.01 -3.81 5.67
N GLY A 110 -19.12 -4.65 6.20
CA GLY A 110 -19.49 -5.91 6.85
C GLY A 110 -19.94 -5.70 8.29
N LYS A 111 -21.23 -5.81 8.61
CA LYS A 111 -21.70 -5.74 10.00
C LYS A 111 -21.29 -6.97 10.82
N LYS A 112 -20.94 -6.67 12.07
CA LYS A 112 -20.71 -7.52 13.26
C LYS A 112 -19.36 -8.24 13.32
N TYR A 113 -18.28 -7.48 13.49
CA TYR A 113 -17.61 -7.51 14.78
C TYR A 113 -17.24 -6.08 15.15
N ASP A 114 -18.06 -5.49 16.02
CA ASP A 114 -17.64 -4.40 16.87
C ASP A 114 -16.32 -4.75 17.57
N TYR A 115 -15.59 -3.72 17.98
CA TYR A 115 -14.29 -3.73 18.67
C TYR A 115 -13.07 -3.65 17.75
N TYR A 116 -12.69 -2.43 17.36
CA TYR A 116 -11.66 -1.70 18.09
C TYR A 116 -11.92 -0.20 17.93
N LYS A 117 -11.93 0.51 19.05
CA LYS A 117 -12.18 1.95 19.22
C LYS A 117 -11.72 2.78 18.02
N GLN A 118 -12.65 3.52 17.42
CA GLN A 118 -12.32 4.75 16.71
C GLN A 118 -11.68 5.71 17.72
N THR A 119 -10.37 5.81 17.66
CA THR A 119 -9.64 7.00 18.07
C THR A 119 -9.13 7.66 16.79
N GLU A 120 -9.32 8.97 16.64
CA GLU A 120 -8.85 9.78 15.50
C GLU A 120 -7.32 9.69 15.25
N VAL A 121 -6.60 8.97 16.13
CA VAL A 121 -5.17 8.67 16.11
C VAL A 121 -4.83 7.46 15.20
N ASP A 122 -5.80 6.62 14.82
CA ASP A 122 -5.57 5.32 14.17
C ASP A 122 -6.17 5.25 12.75
N THR A 123 -5.59 5.99 11.81
CA THR A 123 -5.92 5.81 10.39
C THR A 123 -5.44 4.43 9.90
N PRO A 124 -6.26 3.68 9.14
CA PRO A 124 -5.93 2.32 8.72
C PRO A 124 -4.75 2.35 7.74
N ASN A 125 -3.60 1.83 8.15
CA ASN A 125 -2.54 1.45 7.21
C ASN A 125 -3.01 0.21 6.45
N LEU A 126 -3.65 0.44 5.30
CA LEU A 126 -4.25 -0.61 4.50
C LEU A 126 -3.21 -1.10 3.48
N VAL A 127 -2.52 -2.19 3.83
CA VAL A 127 -1.54 -2.85 2.97
C VAL A 127 -2.15 -4.12 2.42
N ILE A 128 -2.31 -4.22 1.11
CA ILE A 128 -2.77 -5.46 0.49
C ILE A 128 -1.65 -6.06 -0.32
N SER A 129 -1.51 -7.37 -0.18
CA SER A 129 -0.61 -8.16 -0.98
C SER A 129 -1.35 -9.22 -1.78
N ILE A 130 -0.98 -9.34 -3.05
CA ILE A 130 -1.37 -10.45 -3.91
C ILE A 130 -0.10 -11.19 -4.29
N THR A 131 -0.03 -12.47 -3.94
CA THR A 131 1.08 -13.34 -4.29
C THR A 131 0.69 -14.22 -5.46
N THR A 132 1.63 -14.41 -6.38
CA THR A 132 1.48 -15.27 -7.55
C THR A 132 2.32 -16.53 -7.41
N ASP A 133 2.04 -17.54 -8.24
CA ASP A 133 2.77 -18.81 -8.25
C ASP A 133 4.26 -18.64 -8.60
N ASP A 134 4.61 -17.61 -9.39
CA ASP A 134 6.01 -17.23 -9.68
C ASP A 134 6.64 -16.38 -8.56
N SER A 135 6.04 -16.38 -7.37
CA SER A 135 6.50 -15.68 -6.16
C SER A 135 6.55 -14.16 -6.29
N LYS A 136 5.95 -13.56 -7.33
CA LYS A 136 5.80 -12.10 -7.38
C LYS A 136 4.72 -11.67 -6.39
N ILE A 137 5.04 -10.63 -5.63
CA ILE A 137 4.13 -10.05 -4.64
C ILE A 137 3.81 -8.62 -5.06
N PHE A 138 2.54 -8.36 -5.30
CA PHE A 138 2.03 -7.04 -5.63
C PHE A 138 1.53 -6.37 -4.36
N HIS A 139 2.04 -5.18 -4.05
CA HIS A 139 1.72 -4.46 -2.82
C HIS A 139 1.07 -3.11 -3.12
N TRP A 140 -0.14 -2.91 -2.62
CA TRP A 140 -0.78 -1.59 -2.57
C TRP A 140 -0.88 -1.12 -1.12
N VAL A 141 -0.38 0.08 -0.83
CA VAL A 141 -0.41 0.69 0.51
C VAL A 141 -1.27 1.95 0.47
N LEU A 142 -2.43 1.91 1.13
CA LEU A 142 -3.47 2.94 1.08
C LEU A 142 -3.56 3.83 2.32
N GLY A 143 -2.58 3.79 3.21
CA GLY A 143 -2.39 4.78 4.26
C GLY A 143 -1.10 4.52 5.03
N GLU A 144 -0.43 5.56 5.51
CA GLU A 144 0.67 5.45 6.49
C GLU A 144 0.63 6.64 7.44
N TRP A 145 1.15 6.46 8.66
CA TRP A 145 1.30 7.51 9.67
C TRP A 145 1.96 8.77 9.07
N GLY A 146 1.29 9.93 9.23
CA GLY A 146 1.77 11.24 8.73
C GLY A 146 1.52 11.53 7.24
N SER A 147 0.79 10.68 6.52
CA SER A 147 0.46 10.87 5.11
C SER A 147 -0.76 11.78 4.93
N PHE A 148 -0.59 12.95 4.32
CA PHE A 148 -1.69 13.89 4.01
C PHE A 148 -2.60 13.48 2.83
N TYR A 149 -2.42 12.31 2.20
CA TYR A 149 -2.61 12.25 0.74
C TYR A 149 -3.54 11.19 0.12
N ASN A 150 -4.13 10.23 0.85
CA ASN A 150 -5.18 9.38 0.26
C ASN A 150 -6.56 9.89 0.65
N SER A 151 -7.38 10.23 -0.35
CA SER A 151 -8.72 10.76 -0.11
C SER A 151 -9.71 9.64 0.16
N LYS A 152 -10.86 9.98 0.76
CA LYS A 152 -11.95 9.03 0.98
C LYS A 152 -12.41 8.38 -0.34
N GLU A 153 -12.33 9.14 -1.44
CA GLU A 153 -12.68 8.69 -2.78
C GLU A 153 -11.71 7.61 -3.29
N ASP A 154 -10.39 7.78 -3.11
CA ASP A 154 -9.41 6.75 -3.47
C ASP A 154 -9.67 5.44 -2.72
N PHE A 155 -10.03 5.54 -1.44
CA PHE A 155 -10.38 4.40 -0.62
C PHE A 155 -11.63 3.67 -1.13
N LEU A 156 -12.68 4.40 -1.51
CA LEU A 156 -13.91 3.82 -2.06
C LEU A 156 -13.67 3.12 -3.40
N VAL A 157 -12.91 3.74 -4.31
CA VAL A 157 -12.62 3.14 -5.63
C VAL A 157 -11.77 1.88 -5.48
N PHE A 158 -10.76 1.93 -4.61
CA PHE A 158 -9.95 0.77 -4.31
C PHE A 158 -10.78 -0.36 -3.68
N PHE A 159 -11.74 0.02 -2.85
CA PHE A 159 -12.63 -0.94 -2.24
C PHE A 159 -13.56 -1.65 -3.25
N ASP A 160 -14.15 -0.90 -4.18
CA ASP A 160 -14.95 -1.48 -5.26
C ASP A 160 -14.11 -2.43 -6.14
N PHE A 161 -12.82 -2.11 -6.32
CA PHE A 161 -11.86 -2.99 -6.99
C PHE A 161 -11.68 -4.31 -6.24
N LEU A 162 -11.39 -4.27 -4.93
CA LEU A 162 -11.18 -5.49 -4.13
C LEU A 162 -12.41 -6.40 -4.12
N THR A 163 -13.58 -5.80 -4.00
CA THR A 163 -14.84 -6.53 -4.02
C THR A 163 -14.99 -7.26 -5.36
N ALA A 164 -14.79 -6.55 -6.47
CA ALA A 164 -14.86 -7.16 -7.79
C ALA A 164 -13.77 -8.22 -8.03
N LEU A 165 -12.56 -8.00 -7.53
CA LEU A 165 -11.44 -8.94 -7.63
C LEU A 165 -11.78 -10.26 -6.90
N THR A 166 -12.21 -10.15 -5.64
CA THR A 166 -12.52 -11.32 -4.81
C THR A 166 -13.76 -12.07 -5.31
N ASP A 167 -14.77 -11.36 -5.81
CA ASP A 167 -15.95 -11.96 -6.43
C ASP A 167 -15.59 -12.72 -7.72
N GLN A 168 -14.78 -12.12 -8.61
CA GLN A 168 -14.36 -12.78 -9.85
C GLN A 168 -13.44 -13.98 -9.58
N LEU A 169 -12.53 -13.85 -8.61
CA LEU A 169 -11.68 -14.96 -8.17
C LEU A 169 -12.52 -16.08 -7.54
N TYR A 170 -13.56 -15.75 -6.78
CA TYR A 170 -14.50 -16.75 -6.25
C TYR A 170 -15.21 -17.50 -7.37
N GLN A 171 -15.79 -16.76 -8.32
CA GLN A 171 -16.49 -17.33 -9.47
C GLN A 171 -15.59 -18.19 -10.36
N TYR A 172 -14.30 -17.84 -10.47
CA TYR A 172 -13.31 -18.66 -11.19
C TYR A 172 -13.18 -20.07 -10.59
N TYR A 173 -13.25 -20.21 -9.26
CA TYR A 173 -13.20 -21.51 -8.58
C TYR A 173 -14.56 -22.15 -8.31
N HIS A 174 -15.65 -21.38 -8.34
CA HIS A 174 -17.02 -21.80 -8.01
C HIS A 174 -18.03 -21.35 -9.08
N ALA A 175 -17.81 -21.77 -10.32
CA ALA A 175 -18.61 -21.33 -11.47
C ALA A 175 -20.13 -21.59 -11.36
N ASN A 176 -20.56 -22.47 -10.45
CA ASN A 176 -21.95 -22.87 -10.26
C ASN A 176 -22.63 -22.24 -9.04
N GLU A 177 -21.93 -21.41 -8.26
CA GLU A 177 -22.49 -20.78 -7.06
C GLU A 177 -22.91 -19.33 -7.32
N PRO A 178 -24.07 -18.88 -6.80
CA PRO A 178 -24.55 -17.52 -7.01
C PRO A 178 -23.64 -16.48 -6.35
N THR A 179 -23.35 -15.41 -7.09
CA THR A 179 -22.56 -14.24 -6.68
C THR A 179 -23.32 -13.43 -5.63
N ASN A 180 -23.29 -13.83 -4.37
CA ASN A 180 -24.07 -13.15 -3.31
C ASN A 180 -23.27 -12.90 -2.04
N SER A 181 -21.98 -12.61 -2.15
CA SER A 181 -21.18 -12.40 -0.95
C SER A 181 -19.86 -11.69 -1.16
N TYR A 182 -19.90 -10.47 -0.67
CA TYR A 182 -18.76 -9.69 -0.24
C TYR A 182 -17.68 -10.54 0.46
N LEU A 183 -16.45 -10.53 -0.08
CA LEU A 183 -15.23 -11.13 0.49
C LEU A 183 -15.31 -12.61 0.92
N LYS A 184 -16.28 -13.39 0.45
CA LYS A 184 -16.48 -14.78 0.89
C LYS A 184 -15.26 -15.70 0.72
N ILE A 185 -14.36 -15.31 -0.18
CA ILE A 185 -13.13 -16.06 -0.46
C ILE A 185 -12.07 -15.88 0.63
N LEU A 186 -12.11 -14.80 1.39
CA LEU A 186 -11.16 -14.53 2.46
C LEU A 186 -11.59 -15.25 3.75
N ASP A 187 -10.61 -15.74 4.50
CA ASP A 187 -10.84 -16.27 5.85
C ASP A 187 -11.10 -15.14 6.87
N GLU A 188 -11.34 -15.53 8.12
CA GLU A 188 -11.51 -14.61 9.26
C GLU A 188 -10.31 -13.70 9.51
N ASN A 189 -9.14 -14.07 8.98
CA ASN A 189 -7.90 -13.30 9.05
C ASN A 189 -7.68 -12.42 7.80
N GLY A 190 -8.64 -12.36 6.88
CA GLY A 190 -8.53 -11.59 5.65
C GLY A 190 -7.54 -12.19 4.64
N VAL A 191 -7.19 -13.47 4.82
CA VAL A 191 -6.25 -14.20 3.98
C VAL A 191 -7.01 -15.18 3.08
N TRP A 192 -6.58 -15.26 1.83
CA TRP A 192 -6.94 -16.34 0.94
C TRP A 192 -5.67 -17.03 0.44
N GLU A 193 -5.67 -18.36 0.47
CA GLU A 193 -4.62 -19.20 -0.10
C GLU A 193 -5.24 -20.27 -0.99
N ARG A 194 -4.69 -20.46 -2.19
CA ARG A 194 -5.21 -21.44 -3.15
C ARG A 194 -5.08 -22.87 -2.63
N SER A 195 -3.98 -23.22 -1.99
CA SER A 195 -3.69 -24.58 -1.49
C SER A 195 -4.77 -25.07 -0.51
N ARG A 196 -5.11 -24.27 0.50
CA ARG A 196 -6.21 -24.57 1.45
C ARG A 196 -7.55 -24.75 0.75
N LYS A 197 -7.80 -23.97 -0.30
CA LYS A 197 -9.06 -24.02 -1.04
C LYS A 197 -9.18 -25.26 -1.94
N LEU A 198 -8.09 -25.67 -2.60
CA LEU A 198 -8.05 -26.92 -3.36
C LEU A 198 -8.23 -28.15 -2.45
N GLU A 199 -7.76 -28.10 -1.21
CA GLU A 199 -8.02 -29.14 -0.21
C GLU A 199 -9.48 -29.17 0.26
N LEU A 200 -10.11 -28.01 0.46
CA LEU A 200 -11.54 -27.91 0.79
C LEU A 200 -12.42 -28.47 -0.33
N ILE A 201 -12.18 -28.09 -1.59
CA ILE A 201 -12.93 -28.60 -2.75
C ILE A 201 -12.81 -30.13 -2.88
N LYS A 202 -11.60 -30.67 -2.68
CA LYS A 202 -11.38 -32.13 -2.69
C LYS A 202 -12.17 -32.84 -1.58
N LYS A 203 -12.26 -32.26 -0.37
CA LYS A 203 -13.03 -32.85 0.74
C LYS A 203 -14.54 -32.86 0.46
N THR A 204 -15.08 -31.82 -0.18
CA THR A 204 -16.52 -31.72 -0.48
C THR A 204 -16.96 -32.62 -1.65
N GLN A 205 -16.05 -33.02 -2.54
CA GLN A 205 -16.36 -33.97 -3.63
C GLN A 205 -16.30 -35.45 -3.22
N ILE A 206 -15.81 -35.76 -2.00
CA ILE A 206 -15.65 -37.13 -1.50
C ILE A 206 -16.74 -37.49 -0.46
N SER A 207 -17.59 -36.54 -0.08
CA SER A 207 -18.78 -36.74 0.78
C SER A 207 -20.07 -36.79 -0.03
#